data_AF-A0A8C0CC82-F1
#
_entry.id   AF-A0A8C0CC82-F1
#
_cell.length_a   1.000
_cell.length_b   1.000
_cell.length_c   1.000
_cell.angle_alpha   90.00
_cell.angle_beta   90.00
_cell.angle_gamma   90.00
#
_symmetry.space_group_name_H-M   'P 1'
#
loop_
_entity.id
_entity.type
_entity.pdbx_description
1 polymer ?
#
loop_
_entity_poly.entity_id
_entity_poly.type
_entity_poly.pdbx_seq_one_letter_code
_entity_poly.pdbx_strand_id
1 'polypeptide(L)'
;MSRLEISSSCFSQEIKFPPNAGNRRLKSKDIMKFTSEKFSVDEISQLVISPLCGTISLFVGTTRNNFEGKKVISLDVPFTWLPVSKASFIIVVSSAHRAASLEAVSYGINTLKAKVPIWKKEIYEELSSSWKRNKEYFGATSD
;
A
#
# COMPACT_ATOMS: atom_id res chain seq x y z
N MET A 1 -4.75 -19.57 -5.07
CA MET A 1 -5.08 -18.26 -4.45
C MET A 1 -5.00 -18.41 -2.95
N SER A 2 -3.86 -18.08 -2.34
CA SER A 2 -3.68 -18.13 -0.89
C SER A 2 -4.08 -16.79 -0.27
N ARG A 3 -5.23 -16.76 0.38
CA ARG A 3 -5.74 -15.62 1.17
C ARG A 3 -5.10 -15.69 2.55
N LEU A 4 -4.21 -14.76 2.87
CA LEU A 4 -3.69 -14.59 4.22
C LEU A 4 -4.60 -13.58 4.94
N GLU A 5 -5.46 -14.06 5.85
CA GLU A 5 -6.23 -13.16 6.71
C GLU A 5 -5.38 -12.78 7.93
N ILE A 6 -4.92 -11.54 7.98
CA ILE A 6 -4.33 -10.95 9.18
C ILE A 6 -5.39 -10.04 9.80
N SER A 7 -5.89 -10.43 10.96
CA SER A 7 -6.81 -9.65 11.79
C SER A 7 -6.07 -8.43 12.37
N SER A 8 -6.61 -7.23 12.16
CA SER A 8 -6.06 -5.97 12.68
C SER A 8 -7.12 -5.23 13.49
N SER A 9 -7.07 -5.36 14.81
CA SER A 9 -7.89 -4.64 15.79
C SER A 9 -7.43 -3.19 16.03
N CYS A 10 -6.78 -2.54 15.06
CA CYS A 10 -5.99 -1.34 15.34
C CYS A 10 -6.71 0.01 15.11
N PHE A 11 -7.93 0.04 14.58
CA PHE A 11 -8.67 1.29 14.42
C PHE A 11 -10.18 1.07 14.56
N SER A 12 -10.66 0.97 15.80
CA SER A 12 -12.10 1.06 16.10
C SER A 12 -12.35 2.34 16.89
N GLN A 13 -12.65 3.43 16.17
CA GLN A 13 -13.45 4.49 16.77
C GLN A 13 -14.92 4.09 16.54
N GLU A 14 -15.62 3.79 17.64
CA GLU A 14 -17.07 3.57 17.59
C GLU A 14 -17.76 4.85 17.12
N ILE A 15 -18.30 4.83 15.91
CA ILE A 15 -19.18 5.88 15.40
C ILE A 15 -20.47 5.83 16.23
N LYS A 16 -20.70 6.80 17.12
CA LYS A 16 -21.99 6.98 17.79
C LYS A 16 -22.99 7.54 16.79
N PHE A 17 -23.95 6.71 16.39
CA PHE A 17 -25.08 7.12 15.55
C PHE A 17 -26.13 7.88 16.39
N PRO A 18 -26.89 8.82 15.80
CA PRO A 18 -28.06 9.40 16.46
C PRO A 18 -29.06 8.29 16.83
N PRO A 19 -29.82 8.43 17.94
CA PRO A 19 -30.56 7.34 18.58
C PRO A 19 -31.62 6.65 17.70
N ASN A 20 -31.98 7.23 16.55
CA ASN A 20 -32.99 6.71 15.63
C ASN A 20 -32.43 6.17 14.30
N ALA A 21 -31.12 6.17 14.08
CA ALA A 21 -30.52 5.50 12.94
C ALA A 21 -30.38 4.01 13.26
N GLY A 22 -31.21 3.17 12.64
CA GLY A 22 -31.25 1.73 12.85
C GLY A 22 -29.85 1.11 12.94
N ASN A 23 -29.69 0.19 13.89
CA ASN A 23 -28.44 -0.41 14.31
C ASN A 23 -27.80 -1.28 13.21
N ARG A 24 -27.26 -0.68 12.15
CA ARG A 24 -26.39 -1.36 11.18
C ARG A 24 -24.95 -1.09 11.57
N ARG A 25 -24.38 -2.01 12.34
CA ARG A 25 -22.95 -2.07 12.66
C ARG A 25 -22.16 -2.31 11.37
N LEU A 26 -21.78 -1.24 10.67
CA LEU A 26 -20.92 -1.30 9.51
C LEU A 26 -19.52 -1.72 9.97
N LYS A 27 -19.11 -2.95 9.63
CA LYS A 27 -17.77 -3.45 9.94
C LYS A 27 -16.74 -2.76 9.04
N SER A 28 -15.58 -2.42 9.60
CA SER A 28 -14.40 -2.05 8.83
C SER A 28 -14.03 -3.18 7.87
N LYS A 29 -13.63 -2.81 6.65
CA LYS A 29 -13.12 -3.74 5.64
C LYS A 29 -11.63 -3.49 5.47
N ASP A 30 -10.81 -4.41 5.99
CA ASP A 30 -9.38 -4.42 5.75
C ASP A 30 -9.10 -5.35 4.56
N ILE A 31 -8.47 -4.84 3.51
CA ILE A 31 -8.21 -5.58 2.28
C ILE A 31 -6.71 -5.53 1.98
N MET A 32 -6.06 -6.69 1.94
CA MET A 32 -4.69 -6.84 1.46
C MET A 32 -4.67 -7.84 0.31
N LYS A 33 -4.27 -7.38 -0.87
CA LYS A 33 -4.22 -8.20 -2.09
C LYS A 33 -2.85 -8.07 -2.73
N PHE A 34 -2.25 -9.22 -3.04
CA PHE A 34 -1.10 -9.31 -3.93
C PHE A 34 -1.61 -9.73 -5.31
N THR A 35 -1.14 -9.06 -6.35
CA THR A 35 -1.47 -9.39 -7.73
C THR A 35 -0.27 -9.14 -8.63
N SER A 36 -0.12 -9.97 -9.65
CA SER A 36 0.82 -9.76 -10.75
C SER A 36 0.19 -8.94 -11.89
N GLU A 37 -1.11 -8.68 -11.82
CA GLU A 37 -1.85 -7.87 -12.78
C GLU A 37 -1.58 -6.38 -12.55
N LYS A 38 -1.82 -5.57 -13.60
CA LYS A 38 -1.68 -4.12 -13.51
C LYS A 38 -2.70 -3.55 -12.52
N PHE A 39 -2.27 -2.64 -11.69
CA PHE A 39 -3.16 -1.91 -10.78
C PHE A 39 -3.93 -0.81 -11.53
N SER A 40 -5.25 -0.80 -11.38
CA SER A 40 -6.09 0.37 -11.71
C SER A 40 -6.39 1.16 -10.44
N VAL A 41 -6.06 2.44 -10.45
CA VAL A 41 -6.36 3.34 -9.31
C VAL A 41 -7.86 3.43 -9.07
N ASP A 42 -8.65 3.45 -10.13
CA ASP A 42 -10.11 3.59 -10.04
C ASP A 42 -10.73 2.36 -9.35
N GLU A 43 -10.39 1.17 -9.83
CA GLU A 43 -10.90 -0.10 -9.26
C GLU A 43 -10.57 -0.23 -7.77
N ILE A 44 -9.35 0.15 -7.38
CA ILE A 44 -8.92 0.06 -5.98
C ILE A 44 -9.61 1.12 -5.13
N SER A 45 -9.81 2.33 -5.67
CA SER A 45 -10.52 3.40 -4.96
C SER A 45 -11.97 2.99 -4.67
N GLN A 46 -12.63 2.32 -5.62
CA GLN A 46 -14.00 1.82 -5.45
C GLN A 46 -14.14 0.82 -4.28
N LEU A 47 -13.08 0.08 -3.93
CA LEU A 47 -13.13 -0.88 -2.83
C LEU A 47 -13.36 -0.25 -1.45
N VAL A 48 -13.01 1.03 -1.30
CA VAL A 48 -13.07 1.74 -0.01
C VAL A 48 -14.13 2.86 0.02
N ILE A 49 -14.88 3.06 -1.08
CA ILE A 49 -15.99 4.02 -1.12
C ILE A 49 -17.09 3.56 -0.15
N SER A 50 -17.57 4.50 0.68
CA SER A 50 -18.64 4.27 1.64
C SER A 50 -19.45 5.55 1.84
N PRO A 51 -20.79 5.46 1.98
CA PRO A 51 -21.63 6.64 2.24
C PRO A 51 -21.35 7.31 3.60
N LEU A 52 -20.60 6.66 4.49
CA LEU A 52 -20.18 7.24 5.78
C LEU A 52 -18.83 7.97 5.70
N CYS A 53 -18.11 7.85 4.59
CA CYS A 53 -16.78 8.41 4.43
C CYS A 53 -16.84 9.65 3.55
N GLY A 54 -16.43 10.80 4.09
CA GLY A 54 -16.30 12.04 3.32
C GLY A 54 -14.97 12.16 2.58
N THR A 55 -14.03 11.25 2.82
CA THR A 55 -12.65 11.36 2.30
C THR A 55 -12.04 10.01 1.95
N ILE A 56 -11.18 10.03 0.93
CA ILE A 56 -10.31 8.92 0.53
C ILE A 56 -8.90 9.48 0.36
N SER A 57 -7.91 8.79 0.92
CA SER A 57 -6.49 9.06 0.69
C SER A 57 -5.84 7.86 0.02
N LEU A 58 -5.07 8.14 -1.02
CA LEU A 58 -4.44 7.15 -1.88
C LEU A 58 -2.94 7.43 -1.92
N PHE A 59 -2.14 6.40 -1.66
CA PHE A 59 -0.70 6.42 -1.87
C PHE A 59 -0.33 5.39 -2.94
N VAL A 60 0.38 5.83 -3.97
CA VAL A 60 0.83 4.98 -5.08
C VAL A 60 2.36 4.97 -5.11
N GLY A 61 2.97 3.81 -4.86
CA GLY A 61 4.41 3.64 -5.01
C GLY A 61 4.77 3.33 -6.45
N THR A 62 5.41 4.26 -7.17
CA THR A 62 5.81 4.04 -8.58
C THR A 62 7.30 3.76 -8.74
N THR A 63 7.65 3.07 -9.82
CA THR A 63 9.05 2.86 -10.22
C THR A 63 9.66 4.15 -10.76
N ARG A 64 10.77 4.61 -10.19
CA ARG A 64 11.53 5.76 -10.68
C ARG A 64 12.56 5.34 -11.74
N ASN A 65 12.95 6.28 -12.60
CA ASN A 65 13.96 6.08 -13.66
C ASN A 65 15.40 6.25 -13.18
N ASN A 66 15.61 6.68 -11.94
CA ASN A 66 16.94 6.97 -11.40
C ASN A 66 17.04 6.53 -9.93
N PHE A 67 18.18 5.93 -9.57
CA PHE A 67 18.55 5.61 -8.21
C PHE A 67 20.05 5.78 -8.01
N GLU A 68 20.46 6.61 -7.04
CA GLU A 68 21.88 6.88 -6.73
C GLU A 68 22.73 7.29 -7.97
N GLY A 69 22.13 8.05 -8.88
CA GLY A 69 22.78 8.52 -10.11
C GLY A 69 22.83 7.51 -11.26
N LYS A 70 22.29 6.29 -11.05
CA LYS A 70 22.18 5.24 -12.07
C LYS A 70 20.79 5.22 -12.69
N LYS A 71 20.75 5.14 -14.02
CA LYS A 71 19.51 5.01 -14.80
C LYS A 71 18.91 3.61 -14.62
N VAL A 72 17.72 3.56 -14.03
CA VAL A 72 16.95 2.34 -13.81
C VAL A 72 15.97 2.16 -14.96
N ILE A 73 15.98 0.98 -15.60
CA ILE A 73 15.09 0.65 -16.72
C ILE A 73 13.85 -0.12 -16.27
N SER A 74 13.98 -0.94 -15.23
CA SER A 74 12.87 -1.70 -14.65
C SER A 74 13.21 -2.20 -13.25
N LEU A 75 12.17 -2.60 -12.53
CA LEU A 75 12.29 -3.39 -11.31
C LEU A 75 11.82 -4.80 -11.58
N ASP A 76 12.62 -5.78 -11.18
CA ASP A 76 12.19 -7.15 -11.02
C ASP A 76 11.68 -7.31 -9.58
N VAL A 77 10.37 -7.57 -9.46
CA VAL A 77 9.66 -7.76 -8.19
C VAL A 77 9.08 -9.18 -8.20
N PRO A 78 8.71 -9.75 -7.03
CA PRO A 78 8.15 -11.09 -7.00
C PRO A 78 7.02 -11.24 -8.03
N PHE A 79 7.18 -12.20 -8.93
CA PHE A 79 6.22 -12.61 -9.95
C PHE A 79 6.06 -11.68 -11.17
N THR A 80 6.76 -10.54 -11.28
CA THR A 80 6.63 -9.66 -12.47
C THR A 80 7.75 -8.63 -12.67
N TRP A 81 7.90 -8.16 -13.91
CA TRP A 81 8.75 -7.03 -14.28
C TRP A 81 7.93 -5.75 -14.29
N LEU A 82 8.37 -4.74 -13.55
CA LEU A 82 7.74 -3.42 -13.47
C LEU A 82 8.58 -2.38 -14.21
N PRO A 83 8.08 -1.86 -15.36
CA PRO A 83 8.69 -0.72 -16.03
C PRO A 83 8.68 0.54 -15.15
N VAL A 84 9.53 1.50 -15.52
CA VAL A 84 9.50 2.87 -14.99
C VAL A 84 8.09 3.47 -15.09
N SER A 85 7.72 4.28 -14.10
CA SER A 85 6.43 4.97 -13.97
C SER A 85 5.22 4.04 -13.79
N LYS A 86 5.43 2.74 -13.55
CA LYS A 86 4.36 1.81 -13.17
C LYS A 86 4.23 1.70 -11.65
N ALA A 87 2.99 1.53 -11.19
CA ALA A 87 2.68 1.30 -9.79
C ALA A 87 3.18 -0.08 -9.36
N SER A 88 3.86 -0.12 -8.22
CA SER A 88 4.39 -1.32 -7.57
C SER A 88 3.55 -1.76 -6.38
N PHE A 89 2.97 -0.81 -5.66
CA PHE A 89 1.99 -1.05 -4.60
C PHE A 89 1.09 0.18 -4.45
N ILE A 90 -0.07 -0.04 -3.84
CA ILE A 90 -1.06 1.00 -3.58
C ILE A 90 -1.61 0.81 -2.16
N ILE A 91 -1.74 1.90 -1.41
CA ILE A 91 -2.39 1.95 -0.11
C ILE A 91 -3.55 2.94 -0.22
N VAL A 92 -4.75 2.51 0.17
CA VAL A 92 -5.95 3.35 0.13
C VAL A 92 -6.66 3.26 1.46
N VAL A 93 -7.04 4.41 1.99
CA VAL A 93 -7.84 4.50 3.21
C VAL A 93 -8.99 5.47 2.96
N SER A 94 -10.17 5.14 3.49
CA SER A 94 -11.31 6.05 3.53
C SER A 94 -11.69 6.35 4.98
N SER A 95 -12.21 7.56 5.21
CA SER A 95 -12.57 8.07 6.54
C SER A 95 -13.68 9.10 6.43
N ALA A 96 -14.43 9.30 7.51
CA ALA A 96 -15.38 10.40 7.66
C ALA A 96 -14.71 11.77 7.47
N HIS A 97 -13.46 11.92 7.96
CA HIS A 97 -12.72 13.18 7.91
C HIS A 97 -11.26 13.00 7.45
N ARG A 98 -10.74 14.03 6.76
CA ARG A 98 -9.43 14.00 6.08
C ARG A 98 -8.24 13.67 6.98
N ALA A 99 -8.24 14.15 8.22
CA ALA A 99 -7.10 13.99 9.13
C ALA A 99 -6.78 12.52 9.39
N ALA A 100 -7.79 11.73 9.76
CA ALA A 100 -7.63 10.31 10.01
C ALA A 100 -7.24 9.53 8.74
N SER A 101 -7.75 9.92 7.57
CA SER A 101 -7.38 9.30 6.28
C SER A 101 -5.89 9.47 5.96
N LEU A 102 -5.37 10.69 6.14
CA LEU A 102 -3.97 11.02 5.85
C LEU A 102 -3.01 10.36 6.84
N GLU A 103 -3.35 10.38 8.13
CA GLU A 103 -2.58 9.73 9.19
C GLU A 103 -2.51 8.22 8.97
N ALA A 104 -3.65 7.58 8.68
CA ALA A 104 -3.72 6.14 8.46
C ALA A 104 -2.94 5.69 7.21
N VAL A 105 -2.99 6.45 6.11
CA VAL A 105 -2.17 6.16 4.92
C VAL A 105 -0.68 6.26 5.26
N SER A 106 -0.26 7.31 5.97
CA SER A 106 1.13 7.49 6.40
C SER A 106 1.60 6.35 7.30
N TYR A 107 0.79 5.98 8.29
CA TYR A 107 1.05 4.83 9.14
C TYR A 107 1.16 3.54 8.32
N GLY A 108 0.25 3.33 7.36
CA GLY A 108 0.22 2.15 6.50
C GLY A 108 1.50 1.99 5.70
N ILE A 109 1.98 3.04 5.02
CA ILE A 109 3.23 2.98 4.24
C ILE A 109 4.44 2.74 5.13
N ASN A 110 4.53 3.45 6.26
CA ASN A 110 5.67 3.31 7.16
C ASN A 110 5.72 1.89 7.75
N THR A 111 4.57 1.36 8.17
CA THR A 111 4.46 0.00 8.71
C THR A 111 4.76 -1.05 7.64
N LEU A 112 4.24 -0.89 6.42
CA LEU A 112 4.51 -1.79 5.30
C LEU A 112 6.01 -1.88 5.03
N LYS A 113 6.68 -0.73 4.88
CA LYS A 113 8.12 -0.69 4.60
C LYS A 113 8.97 -1.27 5.72
N ALA A 114 8.54 -1.10 6.97
CA ALA A 114 9.31 -1.52 8.13
C ALA A 114 9.13 -3.01 8.47
N LYS A 115 7.96 -3.59 8.17
CA LYS A 115 7.62 -4.97 8.56
C LYS A 115 7.61 -5.96 7.40
N VAL A 116 7.42 -5.52 6.16
CA VAL A 116 7.39 -6.42 5.01
C VAL A 116 8.75 -6.40 4.31
N PRO A 117 9.41 -7.55 4.14
CA PRO A 117 10.64 -7.62 3.37
C PRO A 117 10.32 -7.47 1.88
N ILE A 118 10.24 -6.22 1.44
CA ILE A 118 10.07 -5.89 0.03
C ILE A 118 11.43 -5.99 -0.63
N TRP A 119 11.56 -7.00 -1.49
CA TRP A 119 12.72 -7.21 -2.34
C TRP A 119 12.41 -6.68 -3.73
N LYS A 120 13.29 -5.82 -4.23
CA LYS A 120 13.26 -5.37 -5.62
C LYS A 120 14.66 -5.50 -6.19
N LYS A 121 14.77 -6.01 -7.40
CA LYS A 121 16.01 -6.03 -8.15
C LYS A 121 15.96 -4.94 -9.20
N GLU A 122 16.85 -3.96 -9.06
CA GLU A 122 16.99 -2.87 -10.01
C GLU A 122 17.80 -3.36 -11.20
N ILE A 123 17.27 -3.14 -12.41
CA ILE A 123 17.99 -3.37 -13.66
C ILE A 123 18.44 -2.03 -14.21
N TYR A 124 19.73 -1.93 -14.54
CA TYR A 124 20.34 -0.73 -15.10
C TYR A 124 20.59 -0.89 -16.61
N GLU A 125 20.85 0.22 -17.29
CA GLU A 125 21.08 0.27 -18.76
C GLU A 125 22.30 -0.55 -19.21
N GLU A 126 23.33 -0.67 -18.36
CA GLU A 126 24.56 -1.42 -18.62
C GLU A 126 24.42 -2.94 -18.36
N LEU A 127 23.19 -3.46 -18.33
CA LEU A 127 22.85 -4.86 -17.97
C LEU A 127 23.32 -5.31 -16.57
N SER A 128 23.85 -4.39 -15.76
CA SER A 128 24.11 -4.64 -14.34
C SER A 128 22.80 -4.66 -13.56
N SER A 129 22.77 -5.44 -12.47
CA SER A 129 21.60 -5.50 -11.60
C SER A 129 21.99 -5.58 -10.13
N SER A 130 21.15 -5.02 -9.27
CA SER A 130 21.37 -5.05 -7.82
C SER A 130 20.07 -5.37 -7.10
N TRP A 131 20.11 -6.37 -6.22
CA TRP A 131 19.06 -6.57 -5.24
C TRP A 131 19.12 -5.44 -4.21
N LYS A 132 17.96 -4.87 -3.89
CA LYS A 132 17.79 -3.86 -2.86
C LYS A 132 16.66 -4.28 -1.94
N ARG A 133 16.94 -4.22 -0.64
CA ARG A 133 15.95 -4.31 0.43
C ARG A 133 15.56 -2.91 0.87
N ASN A 134 14.37 -2.74 1.43
CA ASN A 134 14.01 -1.51 2.14
C ASN A 134 14.98 -1.29 3.32
N LYS A 135 15.53 -0.07 3.42
CA LYS A 135 16.43 0.34 4.51
C LYS A 135 15.69 0.38 5.85
N GLU A 136 14.39 0.64 5.80
CA GLU A 136 13.51 0.79 6.96
C GLU A 136 13.09 -0.55 7.59
N TYR A 137 13.43 -1.69 6.98
CA TYR A 137 13.02 -3.02 7.45
C TYR A 137 13.72 -3.39 8.76
N PHE A 138 12.96 -3.67 9.83
CA PHE A 138 13.50 -3.92 11.18
C PHE A 138 14.46 -5.13 11.26
N GLY A 139 14.39 -6.09 10.33
CA GLY A 139 15.34 -7.22 10.26
C GLY A 139 16.64 -6.91 9.52
N ALA A 140 17.03 -5.63 9.39
CA ALA A 140 18.23 -5.18 8.66
C ALA A 140 19.39 -4.78 9.59
N THR A 141 19.50 -5.35 10.80
CA THR A 141 20.70 -5.22 11.62
C THR A 141 21.89 -5.85 10.88
N SER A 142 22.73 -4.95 10.33
CA SER A 142 24.10 -5.09 9.83
C SER A 142 24.68 -6.50 9.76
N ASP A 143 24.71 -7.05 8.54
CA ASP A 143 25.82 -7.90 8.07
C ASP A 143 26.75 -7.04 7.20
#